data_AF-A0A7J8BPH2-F1
#
_entry.id   AF-A0A7J8BPH2-F1
#
_cell.length_a   1.000
_cell.length_b   1.000
_cell.length_c   1.000
_cell.angle_alpha   90.00
_cell.angle_beta   90.00
_cell.angle_gamma   90.00
#
_symmetry.space_group_name_H-M   'P 1'
#
loop_
_entity.id
_entity.type
_entity.pdbx_description
1 polymer ?
#
loop_
_entity_poly.entity_id
_entity_poly.type
_entity_poly.pdbx_seq_one_letter_code
_entity_poly.pdbx_strand_id
1 'polypeptide(L)'
;MTSSVAPYEQLVRQVEALKAENSHLRQELRDNSSHLSKLETETSGMKEVLKHLQGKLEQEARMLVSSGQTEVLEQLKALQVDITSLYNLKFQPPALGPEPAARTPEGSPVHGSGPSKDGFGELSRATIRLLEELDRERCFLLNEIEKEEKEKLWYYSQLQGLSKRLDELPHVETFSMQMDLIRQQLEFEAQHIRSLMEERFGTSDEMVQRAQIRASRLEQIDKELLSAQDRVQQTEPQALLAVKSVPLEEDPETEVPTHPGDGAPQPGNSKVEVVFWLLSMLATRDQEDTARTLLAMSSSPESCVAMRRSGCLPLLLQILHGTEAEAGGRPGTPGAPGAKDARMRANAALHNIVFSQPDQGLARKEMRVLHVLEQIRAYCETCWDWLRAQDGGAGGSPVPIEPQICQATCAVMKLSFDEEYRRAMNELGGLQAVAELLQVDYEMHKMTRDPLNLALRRYAGMTLTNLTFGDVANKATLCARRGCMEAIVAQLASESEELHQVVSSILRNLSWRADINSKKVLREVGSMTALMQCVLRASKESTLKSVLSALWNLSAHSTENKAAICQVDGALGFLVSTLTYKCQSNSLAIIESGGGILRNVSSLIATREDYRSAPAPPVTGTPGSGLGLGVADPALL
;
A
#
# COMPACT_ATOMS: atom_id res chain seq x y z
N MET A 1 -20.75 -62.14 -5.85
CA MET A 1 -21.89 -61.75 -6.72
C MET A 1 -22.53 -60.56 -6.05
N THR A 2 -22.39 -59.32 -6.54
CA THR A 2 -23.00 -58.78 -7.77
C THR A 2 -22.21 -57.54 -8.24
N SER A 3 -21.75 -57.52 -9.49
CA SER A 3 -21.18 -56.32 -10.11
C SER A 3 -22.32 -55.41 -10.56
N SER A 4 -22.47 -54.22 -9.98
CA SER A 4 -23.39 -53.20 -10.52
C SER A 4 -22.73 -52.53 -11.72
N VAL A 5 -22.90 -53.13 -12.89
CA VAL A 5 -22.66 -52.45 -14.16
C VAL A 5 -23.67 -51.30 -14.21
N ALA A 6 -23.20 -50.05 -14.23
CA ALA A 6 -24.06 -48.90 -14.45
C ALA A 6 -24.89 -49.15 -15.72
N PRO A 7 -26.21 -48.92 -15.73
CA PRO A 7 -27.03 -49.24 -16.88
C PRO A 7 -26.45 -48.51 -18.10
N TYR A 8 -26.28 -49.22 -19.21
CA TYR A 8 -25.69 -48.69 -20.44
C TYR A 8 -26.29 -47.32 -20.83
N GLU A 9 -27.59 -47.10 -20.56
CA GLU A 9 -28.27 -45.82 -20.75
C GLU A 9 -27.70 -44.65 -19.94
N GLN A 10 -27.27 -44.89 -18.69
CA GLN A 10 -26.69 -43.84 -17.84
C GLN A 10 -25.32 -43.41 -18.35
N LEU A 11 -24.53 -44.37 -18.85
CA LEU A 11 -23.24 -44.09 -19.47
C LEU A 11 -23.43 -43.33 -20.79
N VAL A 12 -24.44 -43.67 -21.58
CA VAL A 12 -24.80 -42.95 -22.81
C VAL A 12 -25.19 -41.51 -22.51
N ARG A 13 -26.05 -41.25 -21.51
CA ARG A 13 -26.42 -39.88 -21.10
C ARG A 13 -25.22 -39.07 -20.60
N GLN A 14 -24.28 -39.70 -19.89
CA GLN A 14 -23.08 -39.04 -19.39
C GLN A 14 -22.11 -38.70 -20.54
N VAL A 15 -21.99 -39.57 -21.54
CA VAL A 15 -21.21 -39.30 -22.76
C VAL A 15 -21.86 -38.20 -23.59
N GLU A 16 -23.18 -38.13 -23.67
CA GLU A 16 -23.90 -37.04 -24.34
C GLU A 16 -23.73 -35.70 -23.62
N ALA A 17 -23.81 -35.68 -22.28
CA ALA A 17 -23.56 -34.48 -21.48
C ALA A 17 -22.11 -33.98 -21.64
N LEU A 18 -21.13 -34.89 -21.59
CA LEU A 18 -19.72 -34.55 -21.82
C LEU A 18 -19.46 -34.07 -23.25
N LYS A 19 -20.16 -34.62 -24.26
CA LYS A 19 -20.09 -34.11 -25.64
C LYS A 19 -20.67 -32.70 -25.76
N ALA A 20 -21.77 -32.42 -25.07
CA ALA A 20 -22.37 -31.08 -25.05
C ALA A 20 -21.44 -30.06 -24.38
N GLU A 21 -20.85 -30.42 -23.23
CA GLU A 21 -19.89 -29.57 -22.51
C GLU A 21 -18.61 -29.35 -23.32
N ASN A 22 -18.08 -30.39 -23.99
CA ASN A 22 -16.91 -30.23 -24.86
C ASN A 22 -17.22 -29.35 -26.08
N SER A 23 -18.45 -29.41 -26.60
CA SER A 23 -18.89 -28.51 -27.67
C SER A 23 -19.00 -27.06 -27.19
N HIS A 24 -19.49 -26.85 -25.97
CA HIS A 24 -19.58 -25.53 -25.35
C HIS A 24 -18.19 -24.93 -25.11
N LEU A 25 -17.28 -25.69 -24.51
CA LEU A 25 -15.90 -25.25 -24.26
C LEU A 25 -15.14 -24.95 -25.56
N ARG A 26 -15.38 -25.72 -26.63
CA ARG A 26 -14.82 -25.41 -27.95
C ARG A 26 -15.40 -24.14 -28.55
N GLN A 27 -16.66 -23.83 -28.27
CA GLN A 27 -17.26 -22.57 -28.69
C GLN A 27 -16.66 -21.39 -27.92
N GLU A 28 -16.60 -21.47 -26.59
CA GLU A 28 -15.97 -20.43 -25.75
C GLU A 28 -14.51 -20.20 -26.11
N LEU A 29 -13.75 -21.26 -26.42
CA LEU A 29 -12.36 -21.12 -26.86
C LEU A 29 -12.25 -20.39 -28.21
N ARG A 30 -13.16 -20.66 -29.15
CA ARG A 30 -13.23 -19.95 -30.43
C ARG A 30 -13.61 -18.48 -30.23
N ASP A 31 -14.57 -18.22 -29.36
CA ASP A 31 -15.03 -16.87 -29.06
C ASP A 31 -13.91 -16.06 -28.38
N ASN A 32 -13.22 -16.65 -27.39
CA ASN A 32 -12.04 -16.05 -26.76
C ASN A 32 -10.90 -15.81 -27.76
N SER A 33 -10.64 -16.76 -28.66
CA SER A 33 -9.64 -16.58 -29.72
C SER A 33 -10.01 -15.45 -30.68
N SER A 34 -11.30 -15.29 -31.00
CA SER A 34 -11.79 -14.20 -31.85
C SER A 34 -11.68 -12.84 -31.15
N HIS A 35 -11.97 -12.79 -29.84
CA HIS A 35 -11.81 -11.60 -29.01
C HIS A 35 -10.34 -11.18 -28.90
N LEU A 36 -9.43 -12.15 -28.73
CA LEU A 36 -8.00 -11.88 -28.66
C LEU A 36 -7.46 -11.33 -29.99
N SER A 37 -7.86 -11.94 -31.11
CA SER A 37 -7.50 -11.44 -32.44
C SER A 37 -8.06 -10.04 -32.71
N LYS A 38 -9.28 -9.75 -32.24
CA LYS A 38 -9.87 -8.41 -32.34
C LYS A 38 -9.08 -7.39 -31.53
N LEU A 39 -8.71 -7.71 -30.29
CA LEU A 39 -7.87 -6.86 -29.45
C LEU A 39 -6.48 -6.64 -30.06
N GLU A 40 -5.87 -7.67 -30.65
CA GLU A 40 -4.61 -7.54 -31.38
C GLU A 40 -4.76 -6.60 -32.59
N THR A 41 -5.84 -6.74 -33.37
CA THR A 41 -6.10 -5.84 -34.51
C THR A 41 -6.35 -4.40 -34.07
N GLU A 42 -7.13 -4.17 -33.00
CA GLU A 42 -7.38 -2.84 -32.43
C GLU A 42 -6.09 -2.21 -31.89
N THR A 43 -5.25 -3.01 -31.22
CA THR A 43 -3.93 -2.56 -30.71
C THR A 43 -2.99 -2.22 -31.86
N SER A 44 -2.99 -3.02 -32.93
CA SER A 44 -2.18 -2.76 -34.13
C SER A 44 -2.66 -1.51 -34.88
N GLY A 45 -3.97 -1.30 -35.01
CA GLY A 45 -4.56 -0.10 -35.59
C GLY A 45 -4.23 1.15 -34.76
N MET A 46 -4.30 1.04 -33.43
CA MET A 46 -3.93 2.15 -32.56
C MET A 46 -2.43 2.47 -32.63
N LYS A 47 -1.58 1.46 -32.82
CA LYS A 47 -0.15 1.65 -33.10
C LYS A 47 0.11 2.36 -34.42
N GLU A 48 -0.65 2.06 -35.48
CA GLU A 48 -0.56 2.76 -36.76
C GLU A 48 -1.07 4.21 -36.67
N VAL A 49 -2.17 4.44 -35.94
CA VAL A 49 -2.69 5.79 -35.66
C VAL A 49 -1.66 6.62 -34.87
N LEU A 50 -1.04 6.05 -33.84
CA LEU A 50 0.01 6.72 -33.07
C LEU A 50 1.25 7.01 -33.93
N LYS A 51 1.64 6.10 -34.83
CA LYS A 51 2.75 6.32 -35.76
C LYS A 51 2.43 7.41 -36.77
N HIS A 52 1.17 7.49 -37.24
CA HIS A 52 0.72 8.54 -38.14
C HIS A 52 0.64 9.90 -37.43
N LEU A 53 0.17 9.94 -36.18
CA LEU A 53 0.15 11.14 -35.35
C LEU A 53 1.58 11.62 -35.04
N GLN A 54 2.49 10.71 -34.69
CA GLN A 54 3.90 11.03 -34.50
C GLN A 54 4.52 11.61 -35.79
N GLY A 55 4.26 11.00 -36.95
CA GLY A 55 4.73 11.52 -38.23
C GLY A 55 4.17 12.91 -38.57
N LYS A 56 2.88 13.16 -38.29
CA LYS A 56 2.29 14.50 -38.44
C LYS A 56 2.90 15.52 -37.49
N LEU A 57 3.13 15.15 -36.23
CA LEU A 57 3.75 16.02 -35.23
C LEU A 57 5.20 16.37 -35.61
N GLU A 58 5.95 15.39 -36.10
CA GLU A 58 7.32 15.59 -36.59
C GLU A 58 7.36 16.47 -37.85
N GLN A 59 6.35 16.36 -38.72
CA GLN A 59 6.24 17.19 -39.93
C GLN A 59 5.80 18.62 -39.60
N GLU A 60 4.88 18.82 -38.65
CA GLU A 60 4.51 20.14 -38.13
C GLU A 60 5.67 20.79 -37.38
N ALA A 61 6.43 20.03 -36.58
CA ALA A 61 7.63 20.53 -35.92
C ALA A 61 8.70 20.98 -36.92
N ARG A 62 8.92 20.22 -38.01
CA ARG A 62 9.85 20.63 -39.09
C ARG A 62 9.38 21.89 -39.83
N MET A 63 8.07 22.00 -40.08
CA MET A 63 7.46 23.20 -40.69
C MET A 63 7.63 24.43 -39.80
N LEU A 64 7.40 24.30 -38.49
CA LEU A 64 7.57 25.36 -37.48
C LEU A 64 9.04 25.84 -37.37
N VAL A 65 10.00 24.91 -37.43
CA VAL A 65 11.43 25.25 -37.46
C VAL A 65 11.81 25.98 -38.76
N SER A 66 11.29 25.53 -39.91
CA SER A 66 11.57 26.17 -41.21
C SER A 66 10.92 27.55 -41.38
N SER A 67 9.84 27.83 -40.63
CA SER A 67 9.13 29.11 -40.60
C SER A 67 9.72 30.12 -39.59
N GLY A 68 10.78 29.76 -38.84
CA GLY A 68 11.42 30.63 -37.85
C GLY A 68 10.59 30.86 -36.57
N GLN A 69 9.53 30.09 -36.32
CA GLN A 69 8.73 30.17 -35.09
C GLN A 69 9.28 29.24 -34.01
N THR A 70 10.51 29.51 -33.55
CA THR A 70 11.18 28.73 -32.48
C THR A 70 10.48 28.86 -31.12
N GLU A 71 9.74 29.95 -30.88
CA GLU A 71 8.99 30.19 -29.63
C GLU A 71 7.85 29.19 -29.40
N VAL A 72 7.16 28.74 -30.46
CA VAL A 72 6.05 27.76 -30.33
C VAL A 72 6.61 26.37 -29.99
N LEU A 73 7.81 26.05 -30.45
CA LEU A 73 8.50 24.78 -30.15
C LEU A 73 9.07 24.77 -28.72
N GLU A 74 9.45 25.92 -28.18
CA GLU A 74 9.74 26.09 -26.75
C GLU A 74 8.47 26.00 -25.89
N GLN A 75 7.34 26.55 -26.34
CA GLN A 75 6.05 26.40 -25.65
C GLN A 75 5.53 24.96 -25.67
N LEU A 76 5.77 24.19 -26.74
CA LEU A 76 5.43 22.76 -26.81
C LEU A 76 6.36 21.90 -25.93
N LYS A 77 7.65 22.25 -25.82
CA LYS A 77 8.55 21.67 -24.80
C LYS A 77 8.11 22.02 -23.39
N ALA A 78 7.62 23.24 -23.14
CA ALA A 78 7.03 23.64 -21.86
C ALA A 78 5.76 22.83 -21.55
N LEU A 79 4.88 22.61 -22.54
CA LEU A 79 3.69 21.76 -22.39
C LEU A 79 4.00 20.27 -22.18
N GLN A 80 5.07 19.74 -22.79
CA GLN A 80 5.53 18.36 -22.55
C GLN A 80 6.18 18.22 -21.16
N VAL A 81 6.86 19.27 -20.68
CA VAL A 81 7.29 19.41 -19.29
C VAL A 81 6.09 19.55 -18.35
N ASP A 82 5.00 20.21 -18.76
CA ASP A 82 3.76 20.33 -17.98
C ASP A 82 2.94 19.04 -17.93
N ILE A 83 2.89 18.22 -18.99
CA ILE A 83 2.24 16.89 -18.96
C ILE A 83 3.04 15.92 -18.06
N THR A 84 4.37 16.01 -18.11
CA THR A 84 5.25 15.28 -17.19
C THR A 84 5.09 15.82 -15.76
N SER A 85 4.79 17.12 -15.60
CA SER A 85 4.50 17.75 -14.31
C SER A 85 3.09 17.41 -13.81
N LEU A 86 2.08 17.20 -14.66
CA LEU A 86 0.73 16.72 -14.30
C LEU A 86 0.75 15.29 -13.76
N TYR A 87 1.64 14.43 -14.28
CA TYR A 87 1.91 13.12 -13.67
C TYR A 87 2.67 13.22 -12.33
N ASN A 88 3.47 14.27 -12.14
CA ASN A 88 4.19 14.56 -10.89
C ASN A 88 3.38 15.37 -9.86
N LEU A 89 2.31 16.07 -10.25
CA LEU A 89 1.45 16.89 -9.38
C LEU A 89 0.59 16.04 -8.42
N LYS A 90 0.53 14.71 -8.59
CA LYS A 90 -0.06 13.82 -7.59
C LYS A 90 0.80 13.64 -6.34
N PHE A 91 2.05 14.11 -6.37
CA PHE A 91 2.97 14.04 -5.25
C PHE A 91 3.94 15.24 -5.26
N GLN A 92 3.50 16.42 -4.81
CA GLN A 92 4.37 17.24 -3.95
C GLN A 92 3.64 18.33 -3.14
N PRO A 93 4.13 18.66 -1.92
CA PRO A 93 3.54 19.64 -0.99
C PRO A 93 3.98 21.10 -1.30
N PRO A 94 3.34 22.12 -0.68
CA PRO A 94 3.54 23.52 -1.02
C PRO A 94 4.93 24.02 -0.63
N ALA A 95 5.57 24.79 -1.53
CA ALA A 95 6.82 25.48 -1.28
C ALA A 95 6.52 26.93 -0.85
N LEU A 96 7.00 27.31 0.34
CA LEU A 96 7.13 28.71 0.76
C LEU A 96 8.61 29.08 0.82
N GLY A 97 8.91 30.26 0.30
CA GLY A 97 10.24 30.85 0.14
C GLY A 97 10.91 31.32 1.45
N PRO A 98 12.08 31.99 1.31
CA PRO A 98 13.02 32.22 2.41
C PRO A 98 12.66 33.46 3.25
N GLU A 99 12.84 33.38 4.57
CA GLU A 99 12.90 34.55 5.47
C GLU A 99 14.14 34.46 6.40
N PRO A 100 14.68 35.61 6.85
CA PRO A 100 16.05 35.78 7.28
C PRO A 100 16.27 35.65 8.81
N ALA A 101 17.55 35.72 9.19
CA ALA A 101 18.13 35.35 10.48
C ALA A 101 17.62 36.12 11.72
N ALA A 102 17.63 35.39 12.84
CA ALA A 102 17.12 35.72 14.17
C ALA A 102 17.86 36.84 14.94
N ARG A 103 17.13 37.50 15.85
CA ARG A 103 17.68 38.04 17.12
C ARG A 103 16.70 37.89 18.30
N THR A 104 17.28 37.58 19.46
CA THR A 104 16.71 37.28 20.80
C THR A 104 16.13 38.50 21.54
N PRO A 105 15.21 38.34 22.52
CA PRO A 105 14.74 39.43 23.37
C PRO A 105 15.33 39.41 24.79
N GLU A 106 15.82 40.56 25.26
CA GLU A 106 15.79 40.93 26.68
C GLU A 106 15.51 42.44 26.82
N GLY A 107 14.52 42.80 27.64
CA GLY A 107 14.53 43.94 28.57
C GLY A 107 14.21 45.39 28.11
N SER A 108 12.92 45.77 28.20
CA SER A 108 12.38 47.05 28.75
C SER A 108 12.62 48.44 28.08
N PRO A 109 11.75 49.46 28.34
CA PRO A 109 11.25 50.40 27.32
C PRO A 109 11.76 51.86 27.45
N VAL A 110 11.90 52.58 26.32
CA VAL A 110 11.88 54.06 26.28
C VAL A 110 11.32 54.58 24.94
N HIS A 111 10.50 55.62 25.03
CA HIS A 111 9.81 56.41 23.99
C HIS A 111 10.65 56.85 22.77
N GLY A 112 9.96 57.01 21.63
CA GLY A 112 10.44 57.83 20.51
C GLY A 112 9.57 57.70 19.26
N SER A 113 8.70 58.68 19.02
CA SER A 113 7.82 58.82 17.85
C SER A 113 8.56 59.20 16.56
N GLY A 114 8.20 58.57 15.43
CA GLY A 114 8.52 59.03 14.07
C GLY A 114 7.94 58.08 13.00
N PRO A 115 7.28 58.57 11.93
CA PRO A 115 6.50 57.72 11.03
C PRO A 115 7.37 57.13 9.90
N SER A 116 7.46 55.80 9.81
CA SER A 116 8.17 55.10 8.73
C SER A 116 7.20 54.63 7.64
N LYS A 117 7.56 54.97 6.40
CA LYS A 117 7.00 54.46 5.14
C LYS A 117 7.21 52.94 5.03
N ASP A 118 6.28 52.11 5.50
CA ASP A 118 6.37 50.64 5.36
C ASP A 118 5.11 49.97 4.77
N GLY A 119 4.23 50.71 4.10
CA GLY A 119 2.99 50.13 3.53
C GLY A 119 3.21 49.21 2.31
N PHE A 120 4.37 49.25 1.66
CA PHE A 120 4.55 48.66 0.32
C PHE A 120 5.03 47.19 0.33
N GLY A 121 5.89 46.82 1.29
CA GLY A 121 6.40 45.44 1.43
C GLY A 121 5.38 44.48 2.06
N GLU A 122 4.51 45.00 2.92
CA GLU A 122 3.46 44.22 3.59
C GLU A 122 2.35 43.78 2.62
N LEU A 123 1.98 44.65 1.67
CA LEU A 123 1.00 44.34 0.60
C LEU A 123 1.50 43.23 -0.34
N SER A 124 2.79 43.24 -0.69
CA SER A 124 3.37 42.25 -1.60
C SER A 124 3.43 40.86 -0.94
N ARG A 125 3.84 40.78 0.34
CA ARG A 125 3.86 39.52 1.09
C ARG A 125 2.46 38.99 1.38
N ALA A 126 1.47 39.86 1.60
CA ALA A 126 0.08 39.48 1.75
C ALA A 126 -0.53 38.94 0.44
N THR A 127 -0.16 39.53 -0.71
CA THR A 127 -0.65 39.09 -2.04
C THR A 127 -0.09 37.71 -2.40
N ILE A 128 1.18 37.42 -2.07
CA ILE A 128 1.78 36.09 -2.27
C ILE A 128 1.07 35.02 -1.44
N ARG A 129 0.74 35.31 -0.17
CA ARG A 129 -0.02 34.38 0.69
C ARG A 129 -1.42 34.11 0.15
N LEU A 130 -2.10 35.14 -0.37
CA LEU A 130 -3.41 34.98 -1.01
C LEU A 130 -3.34 34.08 -2.25
N LEU A 131 -2.31 34.22 -3.08
CA LEU A 131 -2.10 33.36 -4.25
C LEU A 131 -1.92 31.89 -3.85
N GLU A 132 -1.13 31.61 -2.82
CA GLU A 132 -0.94 30.24 -2.29
C GLU A 132 -2.21 29.65 -1.69
N GLU A 133 -3.03 30.47 -1.01
CA GLU A 133 -4.32 30.03 -0.46
C GLU A 133 -5.31 29.66 -1.57
N LEU A 134 -5.40 30.49 -2.61
CA LEU A 134 -6.26 30.25 -3.77
C LEU A 134 -5.83 29.00 -4.56
N ASP A 135 -4.52 28.80 -4.76
CA ASP A 135 -3.99 27.62 -5.47
C ASP A 135 -4.23 26.32 -4.68
N ARG A 136 -4.08 26.37 -3.34
CA ARG A 136 -4.44 25.24 -2.46
C ARG A 136 -5.93 24.91 -2.53
N GLU A 137 -6.81 25.92 -2.49
CA GLU A 137 -8.26 25.71 -2.59
C GLU A 137 -8.66 25.14 -3.95
N ARG A 138 -8.05 25.64 -5.04
CA ARG A 138 -8.26 25.13 -6.40
C ARG A 138 -7.90 23.64 -6.52
N CYS A 139 -6.71 23.27 -6.04
CA CYS A 139 -6.24 21.88 -6.08
C CYS A 139 -7.14 20.96 -5.23
N PHE A 140 -7.58 21.43 -4.06
CA PHE A 140 -8.50 20.68 -3.21
C PHE A 140 -9.83 20.42 -3.91
N LEU A 141 -10.45 21.44 -4.50
CA LEU A 141 -11.73 21.31 -5.21
C LEU A 141 -11.63 20.38 -6.42
N LEU A 142 -10.55 20.48 -7.20
CA LEU A 142 -10.31 19.60 -8.35
C LEU A 142 -10.16 18.14 -7.94
N ASN A 143 -9.44 17.86 -6.85
CA ASN A 143 -9.28 16.50 -6.33
C ASN A 143 -10.59 15.90 -5.84
N GLU A 144 -11.43 16.68 -5.14
CA GLU A 144 -12.74 16.21 -4.69
C GLU A 144 -13.72 15.97 -5.86
N ILE A 145 -13.66 16.80 -6.91
CA ILE A 145 -14.42 16.57 -8.14
C ILE A 145 -13.94 15.29 -8.83
N GLU A 146 -12.62 15.11 -9.01
CA GLU A 146 -12.06 13.92 -9.68
C GLU A 146 -12.40 12.63 -8.93
N LYS A 147 -12.33 12.67 -7.59
CA LYS A 147 -12.68 11.54 -6.73
C LYS A 147 -14.16 11.18 -6.84
N GLU A 148 -15.04 12.17 -6.74
CA GLU A 148 -16.49 11.97 -6.87
C GLU A 148 -16.86 11.45 -8.27
N GLU A 149 -16.22 11.96 -9.33
CA GLU A 149 -16.47 11.52 -10.71
C GLU A 149 -16.01 10.07 -10.98
N LYS A 150 -14.85 9.68 -10.46
CA LYS A 150 -14.36 8.29 -10.55
C LYS A 150 -15.31 7.30 -9.89
N GLU A 151 -15.85 7.66 -8.74
CA GLU A 151 -16.78 6.81 -8.03
C GLU A 151 -18.14 6.77 -8.75
N LYS A 152 -18.64 7.89 -9.28
CA LYS A 152 -19.85 7.91 -10.13
C LYS A 152 -19.72 7.07 -11.39
N LEU A 153 -18.57 7.12 -12.07
CA LEU A 153 -18.28 6.31 -13.25
C LEU A 153 -18.47 4.82 -13.00
N TRP A 154 -18.15 4.34 -11.80
CA TRP A 154 -18.41 2.95 -11.43
C TRP A 154 -19.90 2.63 -11.42
N TYR A 155 -20.74 3.46 -10.78
CA TYR A 155 -22.20 3.27 -10.75
C TYR A 155 -22.80 3.36 -12.16
N TYR A 156 -22.38 4.34 -12.97
CA TYR A 156 -22.83 4.47 -14.35
C TYR A 156 -22.43 3.26 -15.21
N SER A 157 -21.23 2.72 -15.03
CA SER A 157 -20.78 1.52 -15.73
C SER A 157 -21.65 0.29 -15.38
N GLN A 158 -22.02 0.13 -14.10
CA GLN A 158 -22.93 -0.95 -13.68
C GLN A 158 -24.33 -0.75 -14.26
N LEU A 159 -24.88 0.47 -14.21
CA LEU A 159 -26.20 0.79 -14.77
C LEU A 159 -26.24 0.60 -16.29
N GLN A 160 -25.18 0.98 -17.00
CA GLN A 160 -25.04 0.78 -18.44
C GLN A 160 -24.99 -0.72 -18.79
N GLY A 161 -24.28 -1.51 -17.98
CA GLY A 161 -24.26 -2.97 -18.13
C GLY A 161 -25.65 -3.60 -17.97
N LEU A 162 -26.44 -3.13 -17.00
CA LEU A 162 -27.83 -3.58 -16.81
C LEU A 162 -28.75 -3.12 -17.94
N SER A 163 -28.62 -1.87 -18.40
CA SER A 163 -29.39 -1.35 -19.55
C SER A 163 -29.13 -2.16 -20.81
N LYS A 164 -27.85 -2.47 -21.10
CA LYS A 164 -27.48 -3.29 -22.25
C LYS A 164 -28.09 -4.69 -22.18
N ARG A 165 -28.06 -5.32 -21.01
CA ARG A 165 -28.72 -6.63 -20.78
C ARG A 165 -30.24 -6.56 -20.95
N LEU A 166 -30.85 -5.42 -20.61
CA LEU A 166 -32.29 -5.18 -20.78
C LEU A 166 -32.65 -5.02 -22.27
N ASP A 167 -31.80 -4.33 -23.03
CA ASP A 167 -31.97 -4.09 -24.47
C ASP A 167 -31.72 -5.35 -25.32
N GLU A 168 -30.80 -6.22 -24.87
CA GLU A 168 -30.46 -7.50 -25.50
C GLU A 168 -31.50 -8.60 -25.23
N LEU A 169 -32.54 -8.34 -24.43
CA LEU A 169 -33.61 -9.31 -24.21
C LEU A 169 -34.37 -9.58 -25.53
N PRO A 170 -34.60 -10.86 -25.89
CA PRO A 170 -35.33 -11.21 -27.10
C PRO A 170 -36.72 -10.58 -27.10
N HIS A 171 -37.04 -9.82 -28.15
CA HIS A 171 -38.39 -9.30 -28.38
C HIS A 171 -39.24 -10.42 -28.97
N VAL A 172 -39.88 -11.21 -28.10
CA VAL A 172 -40.81 -12.27 -28.51
C VAL A 172 -42.21 -11.66 -28.58
N GLU A 173 -42.89 -11.79 -29.71
CA GLU A 173 -44.26 -11.25 -29.92
C GLU A 173 -45.31 -11.93 -29.01
N THR A 174 -44.97 -13.07 -28.39
CA THR A 174 -45.80 -13.78 -27.42
C THR A 174 -45.30 -13.57 -25.99
N PHE A 175 -46.24 -13.26 -25.09
CA PHE A 175 -46.00 -13.06 -23.66
C PHE A 175 -45.31 -14.29 -23.03
N SER A 176 -44.16 -14.06 -22.37
CA SER A 176 -43.39 -15.09 -21.68
C SER A 176 -43.12 -14.65 -20.25
N MET A 177 -43.83 -15.27 -19.29
CA MET A 177 -43.73 -14.96 -17.86
C MET A 177 -42.30 -15.06 -17.31
N GLN A 178 -41.48 -15.97 -17.87
CA GLN A 178 -40.06 -16.10 -17.50
C GLN A 178 -39.24 -14.89 -17.96
N MET A 179 -39.55 -14.33 -19.14
CA MET A 179 -38.86 -13.16 -19.67
C MET A 179 -39.22 -11.89 -18.89
N ASP A 180 -40.48 -11.76 -18.49
CA ASP A 180 -40.93 -10.66 -17.65
C ASP A 180 -40.31 -10.71 -16.25
N LEU A 181 -40.12 -11.92 -15.69
CA LEU A 181 -39.44 -12.07 -14.41
C LEU A 181 -37.95 -11.66 -14.51
N ILE A 182 -37.28 -11.99 -15.61
CA ILE A 182 -35.89 -11.56 -15.87
C ILE A 182 -35.82 -10.03 -16.04
N ARG A 183 -36.77 -9.45 -16.79
CA ARG A 183 -36.88 -8.00 -16.97
C ARG A 183 -37.09 -7.29 -15.63
N GLN A 184 -38.04 -7.74 -14.82
CA GLN A 184 -38.31 -7.19 -13.49
C GLN A 184 -37.09 -7.30 -12.55
N GLN A 185 -36.36 -8.42 -12.61
CA GLN A 185 -35.15 -8.60 -11.81
C GLN A 185 -34.05 -7.60 -12.21
N LEU A 186 -33.81 -7.39 -13.51
CA LEU A 186 -32.85 -6.42 -14.00
C LEU A 186 -33.25 -4.98 -13.67
N GLU A 187 -34.54 -4.66 -13.76
CA GLU A 187 -35.09 -3.36 -13.37
C GLU A 187 -34.94 -3.10 -11.87
N PHE A 188 -35.18 -4.12 -11.04
CA PHE A 188 -34.97 -4.05 -9.60
C PHE A 188 -33.50 -3.82 -9.25
N GLU A 189 -32.58 -4.55 -9.89
CA GLU A 189 -31.13 -4.35 -9.71
C GLU A 189 -30.71 -2.93 -10.12
N ALA A 190 -31.24 -2.41 -11.23
CA ALA A 190 -30.96 -1.05 -11.68
C ALA A 190 -31.52 0.01 -10.72
N GLN A 191 -32.72 -0.20 -10.16
CA GLN A 191 -33.30 0.67 -9.14
C GLN A 191 -32.50 0.63 -7.83
N HIS A 192 -32.02 -0.55 -7.42
CA HIS A 192 -31.20 -0.71 -6.24
C HIS A 192 -29.86 0.04 -6.36
N ILE A 193 -29.19 -0.07 -7.52
CA ILE A 193 -27.94 0.66 -7.78
C ILE A 193 -28.18 2.17 -7.81
N ARG A 194 -29.29 2.65 -8.38
CA ARG A 194 -29.69 4.06 -8.33
C ARG A 194 -29.90 4.56 -6.89
N SER A 195 -30.57 3.76 -6.05
CA SER A 195 -30.79 4.09 -4.64
C SER A 195 -29.49 4.15 -3.83
N LEU A 196 -28.55 3.22 -4.07
CA LEU A 196 -27.23 3.25 -3.44
C LEU A 196 -26.40 4.46 -3.88
N MET A 197 -26.52 4.84 -5.15
CA MET A 197 -25.87 6.04 -5.68
C MET A 197 -26.44 7.31 -5.03
N GLU A 198 -27.76 7.37 -4.85
CA GLU A 198 -28.46 8.48 -4.20
C GLU A 198 -28.16 8.58 -2.70
N GLU A 199 -28.09 7.47 -1.97
CA GLU A 199 -27.67 7.44 -0.56
C GLU A 199 -26.24 7.98 -0.39
N ARG A 200 -25.38 7.71 -1.37
CA ARG A 200 -23.96 8.05 -1.29
C ARG A 200 -23.65 9.49 -1.74
N PHE A 201 -24.35 10.00 -2.74
CA PHE A 201 -24.04 11.31 -3.34
C PHE A 201 -25.13 12.36 -3.15
N GLY A 202 -26.28 11.98 -2.61
CA GLY A 202 -27.49 12.79 -2.63
C GLY A 202 -28.29 12.58 -3.90
N THR A 203 -29.43 13.27 -3.99
CA THR A 203 -30.29 13.24 -5.17
C THR A 203 -29.56 13.75 -6.42
N SER A 204 -30.07 13.41 -7.60
CA SER A 204 -29.49 13.92 -8.87
C SER A 204 -29.43 15.45 -8.89
N ASP A 205 -30.43 16.13 -8.32
CA ASP A 205 -30.48 17.59 -8.25
C ASP A 205 -29.41 18.14 -7.28
N GLU A 206 -29.22 17.50 -6.12
CA GLU A 206 -28.17 17.88 -5.17
C GLU A 206 -26.76 17.68 -5.75
N MET A 207 -26.55 16.60 -6.52
CA MET A 207 -25.30 16.34 -7.22
C MET A 207 -25.01 17.42 -8.27
N VAL A 208 -26.01 17.80 -9.07
CA VAL A 208 -25.87 18.86 -10.08
C VAL A 208 -25.63 20.21 -9.41
N GLN A 209 -26.37 20.54 -8.35
CA GLN A 209 -26.16 21.76 -7.57
C GLN A 209 -24.75 21.82 -6.99
N ARG A 210 -24.28 20.72 -6.39
CA ARG A 210 -22.92 20.62 -5.83
C ARG A 210 -21.85 20.80 -6.91
N ALA A 211 -22.02 20.17 -8.07
CA ALA A 211 -21.13 20.35 -9.21
C ALA A 211 -21.12 21.80 -9.69
N GLN A 212 -22.27 22.44 -9.79
CA GLN A 212 -22.39 23.85 -10.21
C GLN A 212 -21.77 24.82 -9.20
N ILE A 213 -21.95 24.59 -7.90
CA ILE A 213 -21.32 25.39 -6.83
C ILE A 213 -19.80 25.27 -6.92
N ARG A 214 -19.28 24.05 -7.09
CA ARG A 214 -17.84 23.80 -7.20
C ARG A 214 -17.24 24.41 -8.49
N ALA A 215 -17.94 24.29 -9.62
CA ALA A 215 -17.53 24.91 -10.89
C ALA A 215 -17.52 26.44 -10.80
N SER A 216 -18.56 27.05 -10.22
CA SER A 216 -18.63 28.49 -9.98
C SER A 216 -17.51 28.98 -9.06
N ARG A 217 -17.19 28.20 -8.00
CA ARG A 217 -16.07 28.53 -7.11
C ARG A 217 -14.72 28.42 -7.82
N LEU A 218 -14.52 27.41 -8.67
CA LEU A 218 -13.31 27.28 -9.49
C LEU A 218 -13.13 28.46 -10.45
N GLU A 219 -14.18 28.87 -11.17
CA GLU A 219 -14.14 30.06 -12.03
C GLU A 219 -13.84 31.34 -11.24
N GLN A 220 -14.36 31.44 -10.01
CA GLN A 220 -14.07 32.57 -9.14
C GLN A 220 -12.60 32.57 -8.68
N ILE A 221 -12.06 31.41 -8.29
CA ILE A 221 -10.65 31.26 -7.91
C ILE A 221 -9.74 31.61 -9.08
N ASP A 222 -10.05 31.15 -10.30
CA ASP A 222 -9.25 31.48 -11.49
C ASP A 222 -9.24 32.99 -11.77
N LYS A 223 -10.37 33.69 -11.59
CA LYS A 223 -10.43 35.16 -11.69
C LYS A 223 -9.64 35.86 -10.59
N GLU A 224 -9.72 35.37 -9.35
CA GLU A 224 -9.00 35.92 -8.21
C GLU A 224 -7.48 35.73 -8.37
N LEU A 225 -7.03 34.57 -8.86
CA LEU A 225 -5.63 34.28 -9.20
C LEU A 225 -5.10 35.23 -10.29
N LEU A 226 -5.83 35.41 -11.40
CA LEU A 226 -5.48 36.37 -12.46
C LEU A 226 -5.35 37.80 -11.91
N SER A 227 -6.33 38.24 -11.11
CA SER A 227 -6.33 39.60 -10.55
C SER A 227 -5.21 39.84 -9.52
N ALA A 228 -4.82 38.81 -8.76
CA ALA A 228 -3.74 38.89 -7.80
C ALA A 228 -2.37 38.83 -8.50
N GLN A 229 -2.25 38.11 -9.60
CA GLN A 229 -1.03 38.03 -10.42
C GLN A 229 -0.75 39.35 -11.16
N ASP A 230 -1.79 40.02 -11.67
CA ASP A 230 -1.69 41.37 -12.26
C ASP A 230 -1.20 42.40 -11.24
N ARG A 231 -1.63 42.31 -9.98
CA ARG A 231 -1.17 43.18 -8.89
C ARG A 231 0.31 42.99 -8.56
N VAL A 232 0.84 41.77 -8.70
CA VAL A 232 2.26 41.47 -8.51
C VAL A 232 3.08 42.03 -9.68
N GLN A 233 2.62 41.90 -10.92
CA GLN A 233 3.33 42.41 -12.11
C GLN A 233 3.36 43.94 -12.21
N GLN A 234 2.32 44.65 -11.77
CA GLN A 234 2.30 46.12 -11.78
C GLN A 234 3.22 46.76 -10.71
N THR A 235 3.75 45.97 -9.77
CA THR A 235 4.56 46.47 -8.65
C THR A 235 6.07 46.49 -8.95
N GLU A 236 6.53 45.91 -10.08
CA GLU A 236 7.97 45.72 -10.39
C GLU A 236 8.70 46.67 -11.37
N PRO A 237 8.14 47.73 -12.00
CA PRO A 237 8.94 48.55 -12.92
C PRO A 237 9.32 49.96 -12.40
N GLN A 238 9.92 50.12 -11.21
CA GLN A 238 10.51 51.44 -10.82
C GLN A 238 11.87 51.43 -10.08
N ALA A 239 12.59 50.32 -10.03
CA ALA A 239 13.86 50.24 -9.27
C ALA A 239 15.14 50.11 -10.14
N LEU A 240 15.15 50.57 -11.40
CA LEU A 240 16.32 50.49 -12.30
C LEU A 240 16.87 51.83 -12.80
N LEU A 241 16.47 52.98 -12.25
CA LEU A 241 16.95 54.28 -12.71
C LEU A 241 17.49 55.16 -11.56
N ALA A 242 18.61 54.79 -10.94
CA ALA A 242 19.47 55.75 -10.23
C ALA A 242 20.81 55.13 -9.76
N VAL A 243 21.77 54.90 -10.66
CA VAL A 243 23.19 55.09 -10.32
C VAL A 243 23.88 55.80 -11.47
N LYS A 244 24.43 56.97 -11.16
CA LYS A 244 25.10 57.93 -12.05
C LYS A 244 26.37 57.38 -12.69
N SER A 245 26.51 57.70 -13.97
CA SER A 245 27.70 57.68 -14.82
C SER A 245 28.76 58.71 -14.42
N VAL A 246 30.05 58.35 -14.52
CA VAL A 246 31.17 59.25 -14.88
C VAL A 246 32.11 58.47 -15.83
N PRO A 247 32.64 59.07 -16.93
CA PRO A 247 33.22 58.32 -18.06
C PRO A 247 34.74 58.50 -18.29
N LEU A 248 35.26 57.60 -19.14
CA LEU A 248 36.42 57.67 -20.05
C LEU A 248 37.85 57.60 -19.49
N GLU A 249 38.66 56.68 -20.03
CA GLU A 249 39.78 56.94 -20.95
C GLU A 249 40.21 55.62 -21.65
N GLU A 250 40.84 55.76 -22.82
CA GLU A 250 40.92 54.81 -23.94
C GLU A 250 42.06 53.75 -23.90
N ASP A 251 41.89 52.74 -24.77
CA ASP A 251 42.69 51.59 -25.27
C ASP A 251 44.22 51.82 -25.56
N PRO A 252 45.06 50.87 -26.11
CA PRO A 252 44.88 49.43 -26.47
C PRO A 252 46.13 48.48 -26.26
N GLU A 253 45.97 47.20 -26.67
CA GLU A 253 46.99 46.15 -27.02
C GLU A 253 47.82 45.53 -25.84
N THR A 254 48.22 44.24 -25.77
CA THR A 254 48.51 43.18 -26.75
C THR A 254 48.58 41.79 -26.05
N GLU A 255 48.35 40.71 -26.82
CA GLU A 255 48.96 39.35 -26.73
C GLU A 255 48.57 38.29 -25.66
N VAL A 256 48.14 37.14 -26.19
CA VAL A 256 47.91 35.79 -25.63
C VAL A 256 49.25 35.02 -25.75
N PRO A 257 49.70 34.06 -24.87
CA PRO A 257 49.04 32.74 -24.75
C PRO A 257 49.22 31.84 -23.49
N THR A 258 48.22 30.93 -23.35
CA THR A 258 48.27 29.52 -22.86
C THR A 258 48.61 29.19 -21.40
N HIS A 259 47.62 28.69 -20.62
CA HIS A 259 47.46 27.28 -20.19
C HIS A 259 46.21 27.09 -19.26
N PRO A 260 45.66 25.86 -19.14
CA PRO A 260 44.27 25.58 -18.79
C PRO A 260 44.01 25.43 -17.29
N GLY A 261 42.82 25.82 -16.82
CA GLY A 261 42.41 25.60 -15.44
C GLY A 261 40.90 25.70 -15.26
N ASP A 262 40.32 24.61 -14.77
CA ASP A 262 39.03 24.47 -14.09
C ASP A 262 37.78 25.16 -14.68
N GLY A 263 37.07 24.39 -15.51
CA GLY A 263 35.63 24.57 -15.67
C GLY A 263 34.89 23.96 -14.48
N ALA A 264 34.43 24.81 -13.56
CA ALA A 264 33.38 24.47 -12.62
C ALA A 264 32.09 24.11 -13.39
N PRO A 265 31.33 23.06 -13.02
CA PRO A 265 30.07 22.78 -13.70
C PRO A 265 28.97 23.73 -13.23
N GLN A 266 28.21 24.25 -14.19
CA GLN A 266 27.01 25.07 -14.00
C GLN A 266 25.87 24.26 -13.33
N PRO A 267 25.03 24.88 -12.48
CA PRO A 267 24.01 24.19 -11.69
C PRO A 267 22.73 24.00 -12.51
N GLY A 268 22.69 22.96 -13.35
CA GLY A 268 21.50 22.64 -14.17
C GLY A 268 21.01 21.19 -14.13
N ASN A 269 21.81 20.25 -13.60
CA ASN A 269 21.56 18.80 -13.70
C ASN A 269 21.45 18.05 -12.35
N SER A 270 21.38 18.79 -11.24
CA SER A 270 21.62 18.28 -9.88
C SER A 270 20.72 17.11 -9.43
N LYS A 271 19.46 17.03 -9.84
CA LYS A 271 18.55 15.95 -9.37
C LYS A 271 18.88 14.59 -9.98
N VAL A 272 19.21 14.55 -11.27
CA VAL A 272 19.56 13.31 -11.96
C VAL A 272 20.95 12.85 -11.55
N GLU A 273 21.90 13.78 -11.36
CA GLU A 273 23.23 13.47 -10.83
C GLU A 273 23.20 12.97 -9.39
N VAL A 274 22.36 13.53 -8.51
CA VAL A 274 22.20 13.01 -7.13
C VAL A 274 21.60 11.61 -7.13
N VAL A 275 20.58 11.34 -7.96
CA VAL A 275 20.00 9.99 -8.08
C VAL A 275 21.02 9.02 -8.68
N PHE A 276 21.77 9.42 -9.71
CA PHE A 276 22.81 8.58 -10.32
C PHE A 276 24.00 8.38 -9.37
N TRP A 277 24.34 9.36 -8.53
CA TRP A 277 25.34 9.27 -7.47
C TRP A 277 24.89 8.35 -6.34
N LEU A 278 23.63 8.46 -5.88
CA LEU A 278 23.04 7.56 -4.88
C LEU A 278 22.96 6.12 -5.41
N LEU A 279 22.51 5.93 -6.66
CA LEU A 279 22.48 4.63 -7.33
C LEU A 279 23.88 4.05 -7.56
N SER A 280 24.86 4.88 -7.94
CA SER A 280 26.25 4.45 -8.08
C SER A 280 26.89 4.09 -6.74
N MET A 281 26.52 4.78 -5.65
CA MET A 281 26.98 4.50 -4.29
C MET A 281 26.41 3.17 -3.76
N LEU A 282 25.14 2.87 -4.06
CA LEU A 282 24.49 1.58 -3.75
C LEU A 282 25.02 0.43 -4.60
N ALA A 283 25.38 0.70 -5.86
CA ALA A 283 25.89 -0.30 -6.78
C ALA A 283 27.36 -0.69 -6.53
N THR A 284 28.12 0.07 -5.72
CA THR A 284 29.58 -0.15 -5.61
C THR A 284 30.21 -0.12 -4.21
N ARG A 285 29.49 -0.01 -3.07
CA ARG A 285 30.16 0.07 -1.75
C ARG A 285 29.49 -0.64 -0.57
N ASP A 286 30.34 -0.90 0.43
CA ASP A 286 30.06 -1.30 1.81
C ASP A 286 28.91 -0.48 2.42
N GLN A 287 27.94 -1.16 3.03
CA GLN A 287 26.83 -0.53 3.74
C GLN A 287 27.32 0.43 4.83
N GLU A 288 28.49 0.17 5.42
CA GLU A 288 29.04 1.02 6.46
C GLU A 288 29.46 2.41 5.94
N ASP A 289 30.17 2.46 4.82
CA ASP A 289 30.58 3.73 4.20
C ASP A 289 29.37 4.55 3.76
N THR A 290 28.38 3.89 3.17
CA THR A 290 27.10 4.48 2.77
C THR A 290 26.40 5.12 3.98
N ALA A 291 26.27 4.38 5.09
CA ALA A 291 25.65 4.88 6.31
C ALA A 291 26.44 6.04 6.94
N ARG A 292 27.79 5.99 6.90
CA ARG A 292 28.66 7.05 7.41
C ARG A 292 28.48 8.35 6.61
N THR A 293 28.43 8.27 5.29
CA THR A 293 28.18 9.43 4.42
C THR A 293 26.79 10.01 4.65
N LEU A 294 25.74 9.17 4.71
CA LEU A 294 24.37 9.65 4.96
C LEU A 294 24.25 10.35 6.32
N LEU A 295 24.90 9.81 7.37
CA LEU A 295 24.94 10.47 8.67
C LEU A 295 25.67 11.82 8.61
N ALA A 296 26.82 11.89 7.93
CA ALA A 296 27.55 13.15 7.77
C ALA A 296 26.73 14.20 7.00
N MET A 297 25.98 13.80 5.98
CA MET A 297 25.07 14.69 5.24
C MET A 297 23.88 15.16 6.10
N SER A 298 23.48 14.39 7.10
CA SER A 298 22.38 14.76 8.00
C SER A 298 22.77 15.76 9.10
N SER A 299 23.94 16.40 9.00
CA SER A 299 24.48 17.28 10.05
C SER A 299 23.78 18.65 10.17
N SER A 300 23.03 19.08 9.14
CA SER A 300 22.30 20.35 9.16
C SER A 300 20.81 20.17 8.81
N PRO A 301 19.90 21.00 9.35
CA PRO A 301 18.48 20.92 9.04
C PRO A 301 18.17 21.06 7.55
N GLU A 302 18.86 21.94 6.85
CA GLU A 302 18.69 22.18 5.41
C GLU A 302 19.09 20.94 4.60
N SER A 303 20.19 20.30 5.00
CA SER A 303 20.67 19.07 4.37
C SER A 303 19.71 17.90 4.63
N CYS A 304 19.17 17.79 5.84
CA CYS A 304 18.13 16.83 6.18
C CYS A 304 16.86 16.97 5.33
N VAL A 305 16.39 18.20 5.12
CA VAL A 305 15.24 18.48 4.24
C VAL A 305 15.57 18.10 2.79
N ALA A 306 16.78 18.41 2.32
CA ALA A 306 17.24 18.02 0.98
C ALA A 306 17.31 16.49 0.83
N MET A 307 17.85 15.77 1.82
CA MET A 307 17.93 14.31 1.84
C MET A 307 16.55 13.64 1.80
N ARG A 308 15.57 14.19 2.52
CA ARG A 308 14.19 13.72 2.48
C ARG A 308 13.60 13.89 1.08
N ARG A 309 13.80 15.05 0.45
CA ARG A 309 13.32 15.35 -0.92
C ARG A 309 14.01 14.54 -2.00
N SER A 310 15.26 14.13 -1.80
CA SER A 310 16.03 13.31 -2.74
C SER A 310 15.77 11.81 -2.61
N GLY A 311 14.90 11.38 -1.69
CA GLY A 311 14.57 9.97 -1.51
C GLY A 311 15.62 9.16 -0.73
N CYS A 312 16.35 9.79 0.20
CA CYS A 312 17.32 9.06 1.04
C CYS A 312 16.65 8.16 2.11
N LEU A 313 15.38 8.39 2.44
CA LEU A 313 14.62 7.61 3.43
C LEU A 313 14.58 6.11 3.08
N PRO A 314 14.13 5.68 1.88
CA PRO A 314 14.21 4.28 1.45
C PRO A 314 15.60 3.65 1.59
N LEU A 315 16.67 4.40 1.34
CA LEU A 315 18.05 3.90 1.46
C LEU A 315 18.44 3.64 2.90
N LEU A 316 18.07 4.56 3.81
CA LEU A 316 18.26 4.36 5.25
C LEU A 316 17.46 3.15 5.74
N LEU A 317 16.22 2.98 5.27
CA LEU A 317 15.42 1.80 5.60
C LEU A 317 16.00 0.51 5.03
N GLN A 318 16.63 0.56 3.85
CA GLN A 318 17.32 -0.60 3.28
C GLN A 318 18.56 -0.99 4.11
N ILE A 319 19.29 -0.03 4.67
CA ILE A 319 20.40 -0.32 5.60
C ILE A 319 19.86 -0.91 6.91
N LEU A 320 18.76 -0.36 7.43
CA LEU A 320 18.14 -0.81 8.68
C LEU A 320 17.49 -2.19 8.59
N HIS A 321 16.82 -2.47 7.47
CA HIS A 321 15.83 -3.56 7.34
C HIS A 321 15.98 -4.36 6.03
N GLY A 322 17.05 -4.14 5.27
CA GLY A 322 17.28 -4.80 3.98
C GLY A 322 17.25 -6.33 4.11
N THR A 323 16.56 -6.99 3.18
CA THR A 323 16.50 -8.44 3.09
C THR A 323 17.52 -8.92 2.06
N GLU A 324 18.41 -9.84 2.43
CA GLU A 324 19.46 -10.39 1.57
C GLU A 324 18.87 -11.28 0.46
N ALA A 325 18.39 -10.68 -0.63
CA ALA A 325 17.74 -11.42 -1.71
C ALA A 325 18.34 -11.21 -3.12
N GLU A 326 19.45 -10.48 -3.30
CA GLU A 326 20.00 -10.23 -4.65
C GLU A 326 21.48 -10.60 -4.89
N ALA A 327 22.21 -11.15 -3.93
CA ALA A 327 23.58 -11.61 -4.18
C ALA A 327 23.74 -13.08 -3.76
N GLY A 328 24.01 -13.97 -4.73
CA GLY A 328 24.21 -15.41 -4.58
C GLY A 328 25.46 -15.82 -3.79
N GLY A 329 25.70 -15.22 -2.63
CA GLY A 329 26.70 -15.62 -1.64
C GLY A 329 26.08 -16.48 -0.55
N ARG A 330 26.92 -17.27 0.14
CA ARG A 330 26.54 -17.92 1.41
C ARG A 330 25.98 -16.89 2.39
N PRO A 331 25.05 -17.30 3.27
CA PRO A 331 24.17 -16.40 4.02
C PRO A 331 24.98 -15.37 4.81
N GLY A 332 24.79 -14.09 4.52
CA GLY A 332 25.21 -13.00 5.39
C GLY A 332 24.32 -13.05 6.62
N THR A 333 24.83 -13.68 7.66
CA THR A 333 24.25 -13.60 9.00
C THR A 333 24.08 -12.12 9.34
N PRO A 334 22.97 -11.67 9.94
CA PRO A 334 22.97 -10.38 10.64
C PRO A 334 24.13 -10.45 11.63
N GLY A 335 25.25 -9.78 11.36
CA GLY A 335 26.54 -10.14 11.98
C GLY A 335 27.78 -9.93 11.12
N ALA A 336 27.65 -9.48 9.86
CA ALA A 336 28.80 -8.96 9.11
C ALA A 336 29.50 -7.83 9.92
N PRO A 337 30.84 -7.83 10.03
CA PRO A 337 31.58 -6.77 10.70
C PRO A 337 31.15 -5.39 10.15
N GLY A 338 30.81 -4.45 11.02
CA GLY A 338 30.36 -3.10 10.63
C GLY A 338 28.86 -2.95 10.35
N ALA A 339 28.08 -4.03 10.16
CA ALA A 339 26.64 -3.93 9.86
C ALA A 339 25.83 -3.31 11.01
N LYS A 340 26.19 -3.60 12.26
CA LYS A 340 25.57 -2.99 13.45
C LYS A 340 25.84 -1.49 13.51
N ASP A 341 27.08 -1.08 13.22
CA ASP A 341 27.45 0.33 13.20
C ASP A 341 26.79 1.07 12.03
N ALA A 342 26.66 0.41 10.86
CA ALA A 342 25.91 0.93 9.72
C ALA A 342 24.44 1.19 10.09
N ARG A 343 23.76 0.24 10.76
CA ARG A 343 22.39 0.42 11.25
C ARG A 343 22.28 1.53 12.30
N MET A 344 23.22 1.61 13.23
CA MET A 344 23.25 2.69 14.23
C MET A 344 23.36 4.07 13.56
N ARG A 345 24.26 4.21 12.59
CA ARG A 345 24.44 5.46 11.82
C ARG A 345 23.21 5.78 10.97
N ALA A 346 22.61 4.78 10.32
CA ALA A 346 21.39 4.96 9.55
C ALA A 346 20.21 5.40 10.44
N ASN A 347 20.08 4.83 11.64
CA ASN A 347 19.06 5.23 12.60
C ASN A 347 19.26 6.67 13.10
N ALA A 348 20.51 7.07 13.37
CA ALA A 348 20.84 8.46 13.73
C ALA A 348 20.57 9.45 12.58
N ALA A 349 20.90 9.10 11.35
CA ALA A 349 20.58 9.92 10.18
C ALA A 349 19.06 10.07 9.98
N LEU A 350 18.31 8.97 10.17
CA LEU A 350 16.85 8.99 10.14
C LEU A 350 16.28 9.92 11.22
N HIS A 351 16.83 9.88 12.43
CA HIS A 351 16.46 10.79 13.52
C HIS A 351 16.68 12.25 13.14
N ASN A 352 17.84 12.60 12.61
CA ASN A 352 18.15 13.97 12.19
C ASN A 352 17.17 14.45 11.09
N ILE A 353 16.84 13.58 10.14
CA ILE A 353 15.88 13.90 9.06
C ILE A 353 14.48 14.16 9.60
N VAL A 354 13.99 13.31 10.50
CA VAL A 354 12.65 13.46 11.09
C VAL A 354 12.59 14.67 12.02
N PHE A 355 13.64 14.89 12.82
CA PHE A 355 13.74 16.05 13.70
C PHE A 355 13.75 17.38 12.92
N SER A 356 14.35 17.39 11.73
CA SER A 356 14.43 18.56 10.85
C SER A 356 13.17 18.77 9.98
N GLN A 357 12.07 18.10 10.29
CA GLN A 357 10.80 18.23 9.56
C GLN A 357 10.23 19.66 9.74
N PRO A 358 10.07 20.46 8.67
CA PRO A 358 9.56 21.84 8.76
C PRO A 358 8.10 21.92 9.21
N ASP A 359 7.26 20.94 8.84
CA ASP A 359 5.88 20.87 9.32
C ASP A 359 5.86 20.38 10.78
N GLN A 360 5.62 21.29 11.73
CA GLN A 360 5.61 20.98 13.16
C GLN A 360 4.54 19.94 13.55
N GLY A 361 3.40 19.90 12.86
CA GLY A 361 2.34 18.93 13.13
C GLY A 361 2.75 17.53 12.72
N LEU A 362 3.32 17.41 11.52
CA LEU A 362 3.87 16.15 11.01
C LEU A 362 5.11 15.73 11.83
N ALA A 363 6.01 16.66 12.15
CA ALA A 363 7.21 16.40 12.96
C ALA A 363 6.86 15.78 14.31
N ARG A 364 5.86 16.31 15.01
CA ARG A 364 5.42 15.75 16.31
C ARG A 364 4.91 14.31 16.16
N LYS A 365 4.16 14.01 15.11
CA LYS A 365 3.63 12.65 14.85
C LYS A 365 4.75 11.70 14.48
N GLU A 366 5.60 12.08 13.53
CA GLU A 366 6.73 11.28 13.07
C GLU A 366 7.73 11.04 14.19
N MET A 367 8.11 12.05 14.97
CA MET A 367 9.00 11.90 16.12
C MET A 367 8.42 10.96 17.19
N ARG A 368 7.11 11.03 17.43
CA ARG A 368 6.45 10.10 18.37
C ARG A 368 6.51 8.66 17.87
N VAL A 369 6.31 8.43 16.57
CA VAL A 369 6.45 7.11 15.97
C VAL A 369 7.91 6.67 16.01
N LEU A 370 8.83 7.51 15.56
CA LEU A 370 10.25 7.22 15.48
C LEU A 370 10.81 6.82 16.84
N HIS A 371 10.53 7.59 17.88
CA HIS A 371 11.00 7.30 19.24
C HIS A 371 10.61 5.89 19.71
N VAL A 372 9.38 5.46 19.41
CA VAL A 372 8.92 4.11 19.75
C VAL A 372 9.60 3.05 18.87
N LEU A 373 9.79 3.33 17.57
CA LEU A 373 10.50 2.43 16.67
C LEU A 373 11.99 2.28 17.02
N GLU A 374 12.64 3.34 17.51
CA GLU A 374 14.03 3.29 17.98
C GLU A 374 14.18 2.35 19.18
N GLN A 375 13.26 2.41 20.14
CA GLN A 375 13.22 1.48 21.26
C GLN A 375 13.04 0.02 20.78
N ILE A 376 12.12 -0.19 19.82
CA ILE A 376 11.88 -1.52 19.25
C ILE A 376 13.13 -2.04 18.52
N ARG A 377 13.77 -1.22 17.68
CA ARG A 377 14.99 -1.59 16.95
C ARG A 377 16.15 -1.92 17.90
N ALA A 378 16.38 -1.08 18.92
CA ALA A 378 17.44 -1.30 19.89
C ALA A 378 17.24 -2.61 20.68
N TYR A 379 15.99 -2.91 21.05
CA TYR A 379 15.64 -4.19 21.66
C TYR A 379 15.89 -5.36 20.71
N CYS A 380 15.44 -5.27 19.45
CA CYS A 380 15.68 -6.30 18.45
C CYS A 380 17.18 -6.58 18.24
N GLU A 381 18.01 -5.53 18.16
CA GLU A 381 19.47 -5.69 18.05
C GLU A 381 20.05 -6.48 19.23
N THR A 382 19.61 -6.17 20.45
CA THR A 382 20.04 -6.86 21.67
C THR A 382 19.63 -8.33 21.66
N CYS A 383 18.39 -8.61 21.22
CA CYS A 383 17.87 -9.97 21.07
C CYS A 383 18.65 -10.78 20.02
N TRP A 384 18.96 -10.17 18.87
CA TRP A 384 19.76 -10.81 17.84
C TRP A 384 21.22 -11.04 18.26
N ASP A 385 21.81 -10.12 19.02
CA ASP A 385 23.15 -10.32 19.62
C ASP A 385 23.16 -11.53 20.55
N TRP A 386 22.11 -11.70 21.35
CA TRP A 386 21.97 -12.86 22.23
C TRP A 386 21.81 -14.17 21.46
N LEU A 387 20.96 -14.21 20.41
CA LEU A 387 20.77 -15.40 19.57
C LEU A 387 22.09 -15.82 18.90
N ARG A 388 22.87 -14.85 18.38
CA ARG A 388 24.20 -15.11 17.82
C ARG A 388 25.17 -15.69 18.84
N ALA A 389 25.17 -15.17 20.06
CA ALA A 389 26.04 -15.67 21.12
C ALA A 389 25.70 -17.12 21.51
N GLN A 390 24.40 -17.47 21.52
CA GLN A 390 23.95 -18.84 21.73
C GLN A 390 24.43 -19.81 20.65
N ASP A 391 24.31 -19.44 19.36
CA ASP A 391 24.81 -20.25 18.25
C ASP A 391 26.33 -20.47 18.32
N GLY A 392 27.05 -19.50 18.90
CA GLY A 392 28.49 -19.58 19.20
C GLY A 392 28.86 -20.41 20.44
N GLY A 393 27.90 -21.06 21.10
CA GLY A 393 28.12 -21.92 22.27
C GLY A 393 28.12 -21.22 23.62
N ALA A 394 27.78 -19.93 23.69
CA ALA A 394 27.57 -19.26 24.98
C ALA A 394 26.21 -19.67 25.58
N GLY A 395 26.24 -20.64 26.49
CA GLY A 395 25.05 -21.12 27.21
C GLY A 395 24.55 -20.08 28.22
N GLY A 396 23.34 -19.55 28.01
CA GLY A 396 22.64 -18.68 28.94
C GLY A 396 21.15 -18.66 28.65
N SER A 397 20.28 -18.37 29.63
CA SER A 397 18.85 -18.24 29.39
C SER A 397 18.53 -16.97 28.57
N PRO A 398 17.40 -16.93 27.83
CA PRO A 398 16.93 -15.72 27.17
C PRO A 398 16.81 -14.56 28.17
N VAL A 399 17.20 -13.36 27.74
CA VAL A 399 17.00 -12.15 28.54
C VAL A 399 15.48 -11.96 28.72
N PRO A 400 14.98 -11.76 29.95
CA PRO A 400 13.57 -11.48 30.17
C PRO A 400 13.12 -10.20 29.46
N ILE A 401 11.86 -10.18 29.00
CA ILE A 401 11.27 -8.97 28.41
C ILE A 401 11.25 -7.85 29.45
N GLU A 402 11.78 -6.69 29.08
CA GLU A 402 11.62 -5.48 29.86
C GLU A 402 10.20 -4.92 29.72
N PRO A 403 9.55 -4.47 30.81
CA PRO A 403 8.20 -3.88 30.71
C PRO A 403 8.13 -2.69 29.74
N GLN A 404 9.25 -1.97 29.55
CA GLN A 404 9.36 -0.82 28.65
C GLN A 404 9.11 -1.21 27.19
N ILE A 405 9.66 -2.32 26.70
CA ILE A 405 9.44 -2.74 25.30
C ILE A 405 7.99 -3.16 25.06
N CYS A 406 7.33 -3.75 26.06
CA CYS A 406 5.91 -4.07 25.98
C CYS A 406 5.05 -2.79 25.92
N GLN A 407 5.40 -1.75 26.69
CA GLN A 407 4.76 -0.44 26.64
C GLN A 407 4.97 0.27 25.29
N ALA A 408 6.19 0.22 24.75
CA ALA A 408 6.52 0.76 23.42
C ALA A 408 5.68 0.06 22.33
N THR A 409 5.62 -1.26 22.36
CA THR A 409 4.83 -2.06 21.40
C THR A 409 3.32 -1.80 21.54
N CYS A 410 2.83 -1.60 22.77
CA CYS A 410 1.45 -1.18 23.01
C CYS A 410 1.18 0.23 22.46
N ALA A 411 2.14 1.15 22.58
CA ALA A 411 2.02 2.51 22.05
C ALA A 411 1.94 2.51 20.52
N VAL A 412 2.84 1.80 19.81
CA VAL A 412 2.78 1.71 18.34
C VAL A 412 1.49 1.05 17.88
N MET A 413 1.02 0.02 18.58
CA MET A 413 -0.27 -0.62 18.31
C MET A 413 -1.43 0.38 18.41
N LYS A 414 -1.51 1.18 19.49
CA LYS A 414 -2.56 2.19 19.66
C LYS A 414 -2.50 3.28 18.59
N LEU A 415 -1.31 3.74 18.24
CA LEU A 415 -1.11 4.73 17.18
C LEU A 415 -1.56 4.21 15.81
N SER A 416 -1.37 2.92 15.53
CA SER A 416 -1.67 2.32 14.21
C SER A 416 -3.16 2.30 13.82
N PHE A 417 -4.07 2.62 14.75
CA PHE A 417 -5.49 2.80 14.43
C PHE A 417 -5.76 4.08 13.63
N ASP A 418 -4.90 5.08 13.76
CA ASP A 418 -5.01 6.35 13.05
C ASP A 418 -4.23 6.30 11.73
N GLU A 419 -4.84 6.80 10.66
CA GLU A 419 -4.27 6.72 9.31
C GLU A 419 -2.99 7.55 9.13
N GLU A 420 -2.89 8.70 9.79
CA GLU A 420 -1.72 9.56 9.66
C GLU A 420 -0.52 8.94 10.38
N TYR A 421 -0.75 8.32 11.53
CA TYR A 421 0.27 7.55 12.22
C TYR A 421 0.68 6.29 11.44
N ARG A 422 -0.25 5.62 10.73
CA ARG A 422 0.12 4.54 9.79
C ARG A 422 1.00 5.04 8.65
N ARG A 423 0.70 6.22 8.08
CA ARG A 423 1.55 6.86 7.07
C ARG A 423 2.96 7.11 7.61
N ALA A 424 3.08 7.71 8.79
CA ALA A 424 4.38 7.91 9.44
C ALA A 424 5.09 6.57 9.72
N MET A 425 4.40 5.53 10.17
CA MET A 425 4.99 4.20 10.37
C MET A 425 5.51 3.62 9.06
N ASN A 426 4.78 3.75 7.96
CA ASN A 426 5.21 3.25 6.65
C ASN A 426 6.47 3.97 6.16
N GLU A 427 6.52 5.30 6.26
CA GLU A 427 7.69 6.11 5.87
C GLU A 427 8.93 5.84 6.73
N LEU A 428 8.72 5.42 7.97
CA LEU A 428 9.79 5.19 8.95
C LEU A 428 10.14 3.72 9.14
N GLY A 429 9.63 2.79 8.32
CA GLY A 429 9.96 1.36 8.42
C GLY A 429 9.36 0.64 9.63
N GLY A 430 8.19 1.09 10.09
CA GLY A 430 7.49 0.55 11.25
C GLY A 430 6.99 -0.88 11.05
N LEU A 431 6.57 -1.25 9.83
CA LEU A 431 6.20 -2.63 9.51
C LEU A 431 7.38 -3.58 9.75
N GLN A 432 8.56 -3.24 9.22
CA GLN A 432 9.77 -4.05 9.29
C GLN A 432 10.24 -4.19 10.73
N ALA A 433 10.30 -3.09 11.49
CA ALA A 433 10.71 -3.11 12.89
C ALA A 433 9.78 -3.99 13.77
N VAL A 434 8.46 -3.88 13.58
CA VAL A 434 7.50 -4.70 14.34
C VAL A 434 7.51 -6.17 13.89
N ALA A 435 7.72 -6.43 12.60
CA ALA A 435 7.88 -7.79 12.08
C ALA A 435 9.14 -8.47 12.63
N GLU A 436 10.26 -7.75 12.70
CA GLU A 436 11.52 -8.20 13.31
C GLU A 436 11.34 -8.48 14.80
N LEU A 437 10.63 -7.62 15.53
CA LEU A 437 10.33 -7.82 16.94
C LEU A 437 9.56 -9.12 17.18
N LEU A 438 8.50 -9.37 16.41
CA LEU A 438 7.72 -10.60 16.54
C LEU A 438 8.55 -11.84 16.21
N GLN A 439 9.36 -11.76 15.14
CA GLN A 439 10.24 -12.84 14.72
C GLN A 439 11.28 -13.16 15.80
N VAL A 440 12.04 -12.17 16.25
CA VAL A 440 13.14 -12.39 17.20
C VAL A 440 12.63 -12.87 18.57
N ASP A 441 11.49 -12.36 19.03
CA ASP A 441 10.84 -12.86 20.26
C ASP A 441 10.42 -14.34 20.11
N TYR A 442 9.87 -14.72 18.95
CA TYR A 442 9.55 -16.12 18.68
C TYR A 442 10.81 -16.98 18.61
N GLU A 443 11.89 -16.50 18.00
CA GLU A 443 13.13 -17.26 17.91
C GLU A 443 13.78 -17.49 19.28
N MET A 444 13.77 -16.49 20.15
CA MET A 444 14.29 -16.58 21.52
C MET A 444 13.44 -17.46 22.45
N HIS A 445 12.12 -17.28 22.42
CA HIS A 445 11.23 -17.84 23.45
C HIS A 445 10.32 -18.98 22.94
N LYS A 446 10.31 -19.25 21.63
CA LYS A 446 9.48 -20.28 20.97
C LYS A 446 8.02 -20.23 21.45
N MET A 447 7.42 -21.36 21.80
CA MET A 447 6.06 -21.46 22.33
C MET A 447 6.03 -21.19 23.84
N THR A 448 6.36 -19.95 24.22
CA THR A 448 6.29 -19.49 25.61
C THR A 448 4.85 -19.35 26.11
N ARG A 449 4.67 -19.50 27.42
CA ARG A 449 3.43 -19.22 28.17
C ARG A 449 3.52 -17.95 29.03
N ASP A 450 4.65 -17.25 28.97
CA ASP A 450 4.85 -16.02 29.75
C ASP A 450 3.87 -14.92 29.30
N PRO A 451 3.06 -14.35 30.22
CA PRO A 451 2.07 -13.33 29.88
C PRO A 451 2.66 -12.09 29.19
N LEU A 452 3.91 -11.71 29.51
CA LEU A 452 4.59 -10.55 28.94
C LEU A 452 4.97 -10.80 27.47
N ASN A 453 5.57 -11.96 27.15
CA ASN A 453 5.82 -12.36 25.77
C ASN A 453 4.50 -12.46 24.97
N LEU A 454 3.46 -13.07 25.54
CA LEU A 454 2.17 -13.19 24.87
C LEU A 454 1.54 -11.82 24.60
N ALA A 455 1.65 -10.86 25.52
CA ALA A 455 1.19 -9.49 25.33
C ALA A 455 1.97 -8.78 24.22
N LEU A 456 3.30 -8.90 24.23
CA LEU A 456 4.18 -8.35 23.20
C LEU A 456 3.77 -8.84 21.81
N ARG A 457 3.59 -10.17 21.64
CA ARG A 457 3.18 -10.78 20.36
C ARG A 457 1.79 -10.32 19.92
N ARG A 458 0.84 -10.17 20.85
CA ARG A 458 -0.50 -9.62 20.52
C ARG A 458 -0.38 -8.19 20.01
N TYR A 459 0.35 -7.32 20.70
CA TYR A 459 0.50 -5.92 20.31
C TYR A 459 1.25 -5.78 18.97
N ALA A 460 2.33 -6.53 18.77
CA ALA A 460 3.04 -6.58 17.50
C ALA A 460 2.11 -7.05 16.37
N GLY A 461 1.41 -8.17 16.57
CA GLY A 461 0.51 -8.71 15.55
C GLY A 461 -0.69 -7.82 15.22
N MET A 462 -1.27 -7.12 16.20
CA MET A 462 -2.32 -6.13 15.96
C MET A 462 -1.79 -4.93 15.15
N THR A 463 -0.57 -4.48 15.44
CA THR A 463 0.09 -3.43 14.65
C THR A 463 0.30 -3.88 13.21
N LEU A 464 0.80 -5.10 12.98
CA LEU A 464 0.96 -5.67 11.64
C LEU A 464 -0.38 -5.83 10.90
N THR A 465 -1.45 -6.20 11.62
CA THR A 465 -2.81 -6.26 11.06
C THR A 465 -3.23 -4.89 10.53
N ASN A 466 -3.00 -3.84 11.31
CA ASN A 466 -3.38 -2.47 10.94
C ASN A 466 -2.53 -1.92 9.78
N LEU A 467 -1.22 -2.18 9.78
CA LEU A 467 -0.32 -1.73 8.71
C LEU A 467 -0.52 -2.48 7.38
N THR A 468 -1.03 -3.72 7.41
CA THR A 468 -1.33 -4.49 6.20
C THR A 468 -2.74 -4.28 5.67
N PHE A 469 -3.59 -3.53 6.39
CA PHE A 469 -4.95 -3.25 5.95
C PHE A 469 -4.97 -2.24 4.80
N GLY A 470 -5.47 -2.66 3.64
CA GLY A 470 -5.55 -1.82 2.44
C GLY A 470 -4.22 -1.49 1.75
N ASP A 471 -3.09 -1.82 2.36
CA ASP A 471 -1.75 -1.47 1.86
C ASP A 471 -1.08 -2.65 1.12
N VAL A 472 -0.96 -2.53 -0.20
CA VAL A 472 -0.39 -3.59 -1.06
C VAL A 472 1.12 -3.75 -0.84
N ALA A 473 1.84 -2.65 -0.63
CA ALA A 473 3.29 -2.67 -0.47
C ALA A 473 3.68 -3.33 0.86
N ASN A 474 2.96 -3.04 1.93
CA ASN A 474 3.18 -3.66 3.24
C ASN A 474 2.87 -5.15 3.23
N LYS A 475 1.82 -5.58 2.53
CA LYS A 475 1.51 -7.02 2.39
C LYS A 475 2.66 -7.77 1.72
N ALA A 476 3.14 -7.25 0.59
CA ALA A 476 4.25 -7.84 -0.15
C ALA A 476 5.54 -7.84 0.70
N THR A 477 5.83 -6.73 1.38
CA THR A 477 7.02 -6.60 2.24
C THR A 477 7.01 -7.58 3.41
N LEU A 478 5.85 -7.77 4.07
CA LEU A 478 5.73 -8.74 5.15
C LEU A 478 5.87 -10.18 4.63
N CYS A 479 5.26 -10.50 3.49
CA CYS A 479 5.39 -11.83 2.88
C CYS A 479 6.82 -12.12 2.40
N ALA A 480 7.59 -11.12 1.94
CA ALA A 480 8.99 -11.31 1.55
C ALA A 480 9.88 -11.75 2.73
N ARG A 481 9.45 -11.52 3.98
CA ARG A 481 10.19 -11.90 5.19
C ARG A 481 9.79 -13.29 5.66
N ARG A 482 10.35 -14.32 5.01
CA ARG A 482 10.04 -15.73 5.27
C ARG A 482 10.14 -16.12 6.75
N GLY A 483 11.23 -15.77 7.45
CA GLY A 483 11.39 -16.11 8.87
C GLY A 483 10.29 -15.50 9.77
N CYS A 484 9.88 -14.26 9.49
CA CYS A 484 8.77 -13.63 10.18
C CYS A 484 7.43 -14.31 9.85
N MET A 485 7.19 -14.68 8.59
CA MET A 485 5.99 -15.41 8.19
C MET A 485 5.88 -16.78 8.88
N GLU A 486 6.99 -17.50 9.01
CA GLU A 486 7.07 -18.76 9.77
C GLU A 486 6.78 -18.52 11.26
N ALA A 487 7.36 -17.47 11.86
CA ALA A 487 7.08 -17.09 13.25
C ALA A 487 5.61 -16.72 13.51
N ILE A 488 4.98 -16.00 12.56
CA ILE A 488 3.56 -15.64 12.60
C ILE A 488 2.70 -16.90 12.55
N VAL A 489 2.92 -17.79 11.58
CA VAL A 489 2.12 -19.01 11.42
C VAL A 489 2.29 -19.94 12.62
N ALA A 490 3.50 -20.05 13.19
CA ALA A 490 3.77 -20.86 14.37
C ALA A 490 2.88 -20.47 15.58
N GLN A 491 2.48 -19.20 15.70
CA GLN A 491 1.61 -18.75 16.80
C GLN A 491 0.21 -19.40 16.79
N LEU A 492 -0.24 -19.97 15.66
CA LEU A 492 -1.49 -20.75 15.59
C LEU A 492 -1.42 -22.04 16.44
N ALA A 493 -0.21 -22.50 16.79
CA ALA A 493 -0.01 -23.61 17.72
C ALA A 493 -0.04 -23.19 19.20
N SER A 494 -0.10 -21.88 19.50
CA SER A 494 -0.20 -21.38 20.88
C SER A 494 -1.49 -21.88 21.57
N GLU A 495 -1.51 -21.85 22.91
CA GLU A 495 -2.71 -22.07 23.71
C GLU A 495 -3.56 -20.79 23.86
N SER A 496 -3.05 -19.64 23.39
CA SER A 496 -3.76 -18.37 23.47
C SER A 496 -4.67 -18.15 22.25
N GLU A 497 -5.98 -18.31 22.45
CA GLU A 497 -6.98 -17.99 21.42
C GLU A 497 -6.98 -16.51 20.98
N GLU A 498 -6.50 -15.60 21.83
CA GLU A 498 -6.30 -14.20 21.45
C GLU A 498 -5.18 -14.05 20.41
N LEU A 499 -4.09 -14.83 20.53
CA LEU A 499 -3.06 -14.87 19.49
C LEU A 499 -3.59 -15.51 18.21
N HIS A 500 -4.43 -16.54 18.30
CA HIS A 500 -5.07 -17.13 17.11
C HIS A 500 -5.87 -16.08 16.33
N GLN A 501 -6.64 -15.24 17.02
CA GLN A 501 -7.41 -14.15 16.40
C GLN A 501 -6.51 -13.12 15.71
N VAL A 502 -5.45 -12.68 16.40
CA VAL A 502 -4.48 -11.70 15.87
C VAL A 502 -3.79 -12.26 14.63
N VAL A 503 -3.24 -13.47 14.70
CA VAL A 503 -2.52 -14.11 13.61
C VAL A 503 -3.43 -14.38 12.41
N SER A 504 -4.65 -14.86 12.67
CA SER A 504 -5.64 -15.05 11.61
C SER A 504 -6.02 -13.74 10.93
N SER A 505 -6.06 -12.62 11.67
CA SER A 505 -6.33 -11.30 11.10
C SER A 505 -5.20 -10.82 10.18
N ILE A 506 -3.94 -11.06 10.56
CA ILE A 506 -2.77 -10.81 9.68
C ILE A 506 -2.92 -11.65 8.40
N LEU A 507 -3.10 -12.97 8.54
CA LEU A 507 -3.19 -13.89 7.40
C LEU A 507 -4.39 -13.59 6.49
N ARG A 508 -5.52 -13.16 7.04
CA ARG A 508 -6.69 -12.70 6.28
C ARG A 508 -6.35 -11.47 5.43
N ASN A 509 -5.67 -10.48 6.00
CA ASN A 509 -5.26 -9.27 5.28
C ASN A 509 -4.25 -9.59 4.17
N LEU A 510 -3.24 -10.40 4.48
CA LEU A 510 -2.20 -10.83 3.54
C LEU A 510 -2.76 -11.66 2.39
N SER A 511 -3.77 -12.49 2.64
CA SER A 511 -4.40 -13.33 1.61
C SER A 511 -5.42 -12.59 0.74
N TRP A 512 -5.89 -11.40 1.16
CA TRP A 512 -6.82 -10.60 0.37
C TRP A 512 -6.11 -9.82 -0.74
N ARG A 513 -6.47 -10.10 -2.00
CA ARG A 513 -5.85 -9.50 -3.20
C ARG A 513 -4.31 -9.63 -3.20
N ALA A 514 -3.81 -10.77 -2.72
CA ALA A 514 -2.39 -11.09 -2.69
C ALA A 514 -1.79 -11.21 -4.11
N ASP A 515 -0.57 -10.69 -4.29
CA ASP A 515 0.24 -10.94 -5.49
C ASP A 515 0.73 -12.40 -5.55
N ILE A 516 1.33 -12.77 -6.68
CA ILE A 516 1.78 -14.15 -6.95
C ILE A 516 2.82 -14.62 -5.93
N ASN A 517 3.77 -13.75 -5.55
CA ASN A 517 4.82 -14.09 -4.60
C ASN A 517 4.24 -14.26 -3.19
N SER A 518 3.37 -13.34 -2.76
CA SER A 518 2.69 -13.44 -1.46
C SER A 518 1.86 -14.72 -1.34
N LYS A 519 1.11 -15.10 -2.39
CA LYS A 519 0.36 -16.38 -2.43
C LYS A 519 1.29 -17.59 -2.30
N LYS A 520 2.42 -17.57 -3.00
CA LYS A 520 3.44 -18.63 -2.93
C LYS A 520 3.99 -18.76 -1.52
N VAL A 521 4.41 -17.66 -0.89
CA VAL A 521 4.96 -17.69 0.47
C VAL A 521 3.93 -18.21 1.47
N LEU A 522 2.70 -17.68 1.47
CA LEU A 522 1.63 -18.10 2.38
C LEU A 522 1.41 -19.63 2.32
N ARG A 523 1.43 -20.20 1.10
CA ARG A 523 1.35 -21.66 0.93
C ARG A 523 2.58 -22.38 1.47
N GLU A 524 3.78 -21.91 1.16
CA GLU A 524 5.03 -22.58 1.55
C GLU A 524 5.29 -22.55 3.06
N VAL A 525 4.81 -21.53 3.77
CA VAL A 525 4.88 -21.47 5.25
C VAL A 525 3.79 -22.31 5.93
N GLY A 526 2.96 -23.02 5.15
CA GLY A 526 1.95 -23.94 5.68
C GLY A 526 0.75 -23.25 6.35
N SER A 527 0.45 -21.99 5.99
CA SER A 527 -0.60 -21.22 6.66
C SER A 527 -1.98 -21.89 6.58
N MET A 528 -2.28 -22.56 5.48
CA MET A 528 -3.57 -23.24 5.24
C MET A 528 -3.81 -24.37 6.24
N THR A 529 -2.85 -25.29 6.36
CA THR A 529 -2.93 -26.44 7.28
C THR A 529 -2.94 -25.98 8.74
N ALA A 530 -2.09 -24.99 9.09
CA ALA A 530 -2.01 -24.46 10.44
C ALA A 530 -3.34 -23.79 10.88
N LEU A 531 -3.97 -23.00 10.02
CA LEU A 531 -5.28 -22.40 10.30
C LEU A 531 -6.38 -23.46 10.45
N MET A 532 -6.35 -24.52 9.62
CA MET A 532 -7.36 -25.57 9.70
C MET A 532 -7.21 -26.38 11.00
N GLN A 533 -5.99 -26.71 11.40
CA GLN A 533 -5.73 -27.34 12.70
C GLN A 533 -6.05 -26.41 13.88
N CYS A 534 -5.88 -25.10 13.71
CA CYS A 534 -6.24 -24.10 14.72
C CYS A 534 -7.76 -24.03 14.92
N VAL A 535 -8.55 -23.97 13.85
CA VAL A 535 -10.01 -23.83 13.97
C VAL A 535 -10.66 -25.06 14.61
N LEU A 536 -10.11 -26.25 14.38
CA LEU A 536 -10.59 -27.50 14.99
C LEU A 536 -10.39 -27.53 16.52
N ARG A 537 -9.46 -26.73 17.05
CA ARG A 537 -9.17 -26.62 18.50
C ARG A 537 -9.81 -25.39 19.14
N ALA A 538 -10.38 -24.48 18.35
CA ALA A 538 -10.90 -23.22 18.86
C ALA A 538 -12.23 -23.40 19.59
N SER A 539 -12.39 -22.75 20.74
CA SER A 539 -13.59 -22.79 21.56
C SER A 539 -14.39 -21.48 21.54
N LYS A 540 -13.74 -20.34 21.33
CA LYS A 540 -14.42 -19.03 21.32
C LYS A 540 -14.98 -18.70 19.92
N GLU A 541 -16.20 -18.17 19.89
CA GLU A 541 -16.87 -17.77 18.65
C GLU A 541 -16.10 -16.69 17.86
N SER A 542 -15.47 -15.73 18.55
CA SER A 542 -14.64 -14.69 17.92
C SER A 542 -13.38 -15.25 17.25
N THR A 543 -12.79 -16.29 17.85
CA THR A 543 -11.67 -17.04 17.26
C THR A 543 -12.11 -17.77 16.01
N LEU A 544 -13.24 -18.50 16.07
CA LEU A 544 -13.82 -19.17 14.91
C LEU A 544 -14.06 -18.20 13.75
N LYS A 545 -14.70 -17.06 14.01
CA LYS A 545 -14.94 -16.00 13.00
C LYS A 545 -13.65 -15.55 12.32
N SER A 546 -12.61 -15.29 13.10
CA SER A 546 -11.33 -14.78 12.59
C SER A 546 -10.58 -15.81 11.75
N VAL A 547 -10.48 -17.04 12.27
CA VAL A 547 -9.77 -18.15 11.60
C VAL A 547 -10.49 -18.56 10.31
N LEU A 548 -11.82 -18.74 10.35
CA LEU A 548 -12.63 -19.09 9.17
C LEU A 548 -12.55 -18.02 8.08
N SER A 549 -12.53 -16.73 8.44
CA SER A 549 -12.39 -15.65 7.47
C SER A 549 -11.03 -15.73 6.73
N ALA A 550 -9.94 -16.03 7.44
CA ALA A 550 -8.63 -16.24 6.82
C ALA A 550 -8.60 -17.50 5.92
N LEU A 551 -9.18 -18.61 6.41
CA LEU A 551 -9.31 -19.86 5.65
C LEU A 551 -10.09 -19.64 4.34
N TRP A 552 -11.17 -18.85 4.39
CA TRP A 552 -11.98 -18.56 3.21
C TRP A 552 -11.17 -17.87 2.11
N ASN A 553 -10.40 -16.82 2.45
CA ASN A 553 -9.55 -16.14 1.48
C ASN A 553 -8.49 -17.09 0.88
N LEU A 554 -7.76 -17.83 1.72
CA LEU A 554 -6.68 -18.72 1.27
C LEU A 554 -7.18 -19.90 0.42
N SER A 555 -8.37 -20.43 0.74
CA SER A 555 -8.97 -21.56 -0.01
C SER A 555 -9.27 -21.23 -1.48
N ALA A 556 -9.40 -19.95 -1.82
CA ALA A 556 -9.62 -19.48 -3.18
C ALA A 556 -8.33 -19.36 -4.03
N HIS A 557 -7.15 -19.47 -3.42
CA HIS A 557 -5.89 -19.15 -4.11
C HIS A 557 -5.39 -20.24 -5.05
N SER A 558 -5.56 -21.52 -4.70
CA SER A 558 -4.97 -22.63 -5.44
C SER A 558 -5.60 -23.98 -5.11
N THR A 559 -5.38 -24.97 -5.97
CA THR A 559 -5.79 -26.37 -5.76
C THR A 559 -5.03 -27.02 -4.61
N GLU A 560 -3.77 -26.66 -4.40
CA GLU A 560 -2.93 -27.17 -3.30
C GLU A 560 -3.51 -26.73 -1.95
N ASN A 561 -3.98 -25.49 -1.84
CA ASN A 561 -4.63 -25.01 -0.61
C ASN A 561 -5.94 -25.77 -0.35
N LYS A 562 -6.74 -26.04 -1.38
CA LYS A 562 -7.96 -26.86 -1.24
C LYS A 562 -7.61 -28.26 -0.75
N ALA A 563 -6.58 -28.88 -1.31
CA ALA A 563 -6.11 -30.20 -0.88
C ALA A 563 -5.60 -30.18 0.56
N ALA A 564 -4.84 -29.16 0.95
CA ALA A 564 -4.33 -29.00 2.31
C ALA A 564 -5.45 -28.89 3.36
N ILE A 565 -6.60 -28.27 3.03
CA ILE A 565 -7.78 -28.27 3.91
C ILE A 565 -8.33 -29.68 4.06
N CYS A 566 -8.60 -30.37 2.94
CA CYS A 566 -9.26 -31.66 2.95
C CYS A 566 -8.41 -32.80 3.54
N GLN A 567 -7.08 -32.64 3.56
CA GLN A 567 -6.15 -33.59 4.16
C GLN A 567 -6.07 -33.50 5.68
N VAL A 568 -6.60 -32.43 6.30
CA VAL A 568 -6.64 -32.33 7.76
C VAL A 568 -7.79 -33.19 8.30
N ASP A 569 -7.46 -34.13 9.18
CA ASP A 569 -8.43 -35.04 9.79
C ASP A 569 -9.55 -34.26 10.50
N GLY A 570 -10.80 -34.66 10.23
CA GLY A 570 -11.99 -34.00 10.78
C GLY A 570 -12.36 -32.66 10.15
N ALA A 571 -11.57 -32.12 9.21
CA ALA A 571 -11.80 -30.80 8.64
C ALA A 571 -13.13 -30.67 7.88
N LEU A 572 -13.46 -31.65 7.02
CA LEU A 572 -14.69 -31.62 6.23
C LEU A 572 -15.93 -31.72 7.12
N GLY A 573 -15.93 -32.63 8.09
CA GLY A 573 -17.02 -32.77 9.06
C GLY A 573 -17.24 -31.48 9.86
N PHE A 574 -16.15 -30.85 10.32
CA PHE A 574 -16.22 -29.55 10.99
C PHE A 574 -16.80 -28.47 10.07
N LEU A 575 -16.31 -28.32 8.84
CA LEU A 575 -16.81 -27.33 7.89
C LEU A 575 -18.30 -27.52 7.59
N VAL A 576 -18.78 -28.76 7.45
CA VAL A 576 -20.22 -29.04 7.29
C VAL A 576 -21.00 -28.59 8.53
N SER A 577 -20.47 -28.84 9.74
CA SER A 577 -21.13 -28.40 10.98
C SER A 577 -21.30 -26.87 11.08
N THR A 578 -20.43 -26.10 10.44
CA THR A 578 -20.51 -24.62 10.45
C THR A 578 -21.76 -24.09 9.72
N LEU A 579 -22.32 -24.84 8.77
CA LEU A 579 -23.50 -24.43 7.99
C LEU A 579 -24.77 -24.29 8.83
N THR A 580 -24.80 -24.95 9.99
CA THR A 580 -25.91 -24.91 10.94
C THR A 580 -25.50 -24.27 12.27
N TYR A 581 -24.34 -23.61 12.33
CA TYR A 581 -23.82 -23.03 13.55
C TYR A 581 -24.69 -21.85 14.02
N LYS A 582 -25.11 -21.88 15.29
CA LYS A 582 -25.90 -20.80 15.90
C LYS A 582 -25.00 -19.91 16.73
N CYS A 583 -24.66 -18.74 16.19
CA CYS A 583 -23.92 -17.72 16.94
C CYS A 583 -24.77 -17.14 18.07
N GLN A 584 -24.16 -16.86 19.23
CA GLN A 584 -24.82 -16.22 20.35
C GLN A 584 -25.33 -14.81 20.00
N SER A 585 -24.62 -14.13 19.10
CA SER A 585 -24.96 -12.79 18.63
C SER A 585 -25.95 -12.77 17.46
N ASN A 586 -26.56 -13.90 17.09
CA ASN A 586 -27.36 -14.08 15.86
C ASN A 586 -26.64 -13.71 14.56
N SER A 587 -25.30 -13.64 14.57
CA SER A 587 -24.50 -13.36 13.38
C SER A 587 -24.43 -14.58 12.45
N LEU A 588 -24.50 -14.34 11.14
CA LEU A 588 -24.33 -15.38 10.12
C LEU A 588 -22.86 -15.62 9.72
N ALA A 589 -21.91 -14.88 10.30
CA ALA A 589 -20.52 -14.85 9.83
C ALA A 589 -19.83 -16.23 9.78
N ILE A 590 -20.13 -17.13 10.74
CA ILE A 590 -19.58 -18.49 10.75
C ILE A 590 -20.19 -19.34 9.62
N ILE A 591 -21.50 -19.24 9.41
CA ILE A 591 -22.21 -19.93 8.33
C ILE A 591 -21.68 -19.46 6.97
N GLU A 592 -21.56 -18.15 6.77
CA GLU A 592 -21.04 -17.55 5.54
C GLU A 592 -19.60 -17.96 5.27
N SER A 593 -18.72 -17.85 6.28
CA SER A 593 -17.31 -18.19 6.11
C SER A 593 -17.12 -19.69 5.85
N GLY A 594 -17.79 -20.54 6.63
CA GLY A 594 -17.75 -21.99 6.46
C GLY A 594 -18.33 -22.47 5.13
N GLY A 595 -19.48 -21.93 4.74
CA GLY A 595 -20.08 -22.17 3.43
C GLY A 595 -19.22 -21.67 2.27
N GLY A 596 -18.57 -20.52 2.42
CA GLY A 596 -17.62 -19.97 1.47
C GLY A 596 -16.40 -20.87 1.25
N ILE A 597 -15.84 -21.42 2.33
CA ILE A 597 -14.75 -22.41 2.26
C ILE A 597 -15.24 -23.67 1.54
N LEU A 598 -16.38 -24.24 1.96
CA LEU A 598 -16.95 -25.44 1.35
C LEU A 598 -17.23 -25.26 -0.14
N ARG A 599 -17.77 -24.10 -0.53
CA ARG A 599 -17.95 -23.74 -1.95
C ARG A 599 -16.63 -23.81 -2.70
N ASN A 600 -15.55 -23.27 -2.15
CA ASN A 600 -14.24 -23.26 -2.81
C ASN A 600 -13.63 -24.67 -2.94
N VAL A 601 -13.76 -25.51 -1.91
CA VAL A 601 -13.21 -26.89 -1.92
C VAL A 601 -14.14 -27.92 -2.58
N SER A 602 -15.40 -27.58 -2.84
CA SER A 602 -16.42 -28.48 -3.41
C SER A 602 -15.96 -29.16 -4.71
N SER A 603 -15.30 -28.40 -5.59
CA SER A 603 -14.68 -28.92 -6.82
C SER A 603 -13.73 -30.12 -6.58
N LEU A 604 -12.96 -30.10 -5.49
CA LEU A 604 -12.07 -31.20 -5.11
C LEU A 604 -12.84 -32.34 -4.45
N ILE A 605 -13.77 -32.02 -3.53
CA ILE A 605 -14.64 -33.00 -2.87
C ILE A 605 -15.41 -33.82 -3.91
N ALA A 606 -15.89 -33.20 -4.98
CA ALA A 606 -16.62 -33.88 -6.04
C ALA A 606 -15.79 -34.99 -6.72
N THR A 607 -14.46 -34.90 -6.74
CA THR A 607 -13.63 -35.91 -7.38
C THR A 607 -13.27 -37.09 -6.48
N ARG A 608 -13.66 -37.06 -5.19
CA ARG A 608 -13.17 -37.97 -4.16
C ARG A 608 -14.30 -38.52 -3.29
N GLU A 609 -14.58 -39.82 -3.44
CA GLU A 609 -15.67 -40.50 -2.73
C GLU A 609 -15.45 -40.50 -1.21
N ASP A 610 -14.20 -40.65 -0.78
CA ASP A 610 -13.82 -40.59 0.64
C ASP A 610 -14.19 -39.24 1.25
N TYR A 611 -13.96 -38.14 0.53
CA TYR A 611 -14.35 -36.79 0.96
C TYR A 611 -15.87 -36.58 0.97
N ARG A 612 -16.61 -37.18 0.02
CA ARG A 612 -18.08 -37.13 -0.03
C ARG A 612 -18.71 -37.90 1.14
N SER A 613 -18.07 -38.98 1.56
CA SER A 613 -18.53 -39.84 2.65
C SER A 613 -18.12 -39.35 4.06
N ALA A 614 -17.41 -38.22 4.15
CA ALA A 614 -16.87 -37.70 5.40
C ALA A 614 -17.98 -37.54 6.45
N PRO A 615 -17.85 -38.16 7.65
CA PRO A 615 -18.90 -38.15 8.64
C PRO A 615 -19.12 -36.74 9.19
N ALA A 616 -20.38 -36.30 9.22
CA ALA A 616 -20.77 -35.15 10.01
C ALA A 616 -20.59 -35.51 11.50
N PRO A 617 -19.90 -34.68 12.31
CA PRO A 617 -19.84 -34.93 13.75
C PRO A 617 -21.26 -34.93 14.33
N PRO A 618 -21.56 -35.80 15.30
CA PRO A 618 -22.90 -35.87 15.89
C PRO A 618 -23.28 -34.51 16.47
N VAL A 619 -24.50 -34.06 16.15
CA VAL A 619 -25.10 -32.84 16.70
C VAL A 619 -25.43 -33.09 18.17
N THR A 620 -24.44 -33.03 19.05
CA THR A 620 -24.68 -32.98 20.51
C THR A 620 -24.72 -31.52 20.95
N GLY A 621 -25.78 -31.16 21.66
CA GLY A 621 -26.23 -29.80 21.88
C GLY A 621 -25.25 -28.86 22.59
N THR A 622 -25.53 -27.56 22.40
CA THR A 622 -24.93 -26.37 23.06
C THR A 622 -23.41 -26.19 22.91
N PRO A 623 -22.94 -25.18 22.15
CA PRO A 623 -21.52 -24.84 22.07
C PRO A 623 -21.13 -24.13 23.37
N GLY A 624 -20.59 -24.91 24.29
CA GLY A 624 -20.18 -24.48 25.63
C GLY A 624 -19.53 -25.60 26.45
N SER A 625 -19.66 -26.86 26.02
CA SER A 625 -18.81 -27.95 26.47
C SER A 625 -17.79 -28.24 25.38
N GLY A 626 -16.51 -28.28 25.75
CA GLY A 626 -15.40 -28.38 24.81
C GLY A 626 -15.55 -29.54 23.84
N LEU A 627 -15.08 -29.33 22.61
CA LEU A 627 -14.78 -30.39 21.66
C LEU A 627 -13.65 -31.25 22.24
N GLY A 628 -14.00 -32.13 23.18
CA GLY A 628 -13.17 -33.24 23.60
C GLY A 628 -13.12 -34.25 22.48
N LEU A 629 -12.16 -34.08 21.55
CA LEU A 629 -11.65 -35.22 20.81
C LEU A 629 -11.07 -36.18 21.85
N GLY A 630 -11.71 -37.34 22.00
CA GLY A 630 -11.33 -38.36 22.97
C GLY A 630 -9.86 -38.67 22.87
N VAL A 631 -9.15 -38.47 23.98
CA VAL A 631 -7.84 -39.06 24.23
C VAL A 631 -8.03 -40.56 24.08
N ALA A 632 -7.32 -41.17 23.13
CA ALA A 632 -7.21 -42.61 23.04
C ALA A 632 -6.70 -43.15 24.38
N ASP A 633 -7.43 -44.12 24.91
CA ASP A 633 -7.10 -44.86 26.13
C ASP A 633 -5.64 -45.36 26.08
N PRO A 634 -4.77 -45.06 27.07
CA PRO A 634 -3.41 -45.59 27.11
C PRO A 634 -3.36 -47.09 27.42
N ALA A 635 -4.50 -47.76 27.58
CA ALA A 635 -4.57 -49.19 27.79
C ALA A 635 -4.85 -49.96 26.48
N LEU A 636 -3.89 -49.98 25.55
CA LEU A 636 -3.70 -51.07 24.58
C LEU A 636 -2.37 -50.88 23.80
N LEU A 637 -1.31 -51.43 24.40
CA LEU A 637 0.02 -51.81 23.85
C LEU A 637 0.94 -50.73 23.28
#